data_AF-A0A3B7MJB1-F1
#
_entry.id   AF-A0A3B7MJB1-F1
#
_cell.length_a   1.000
_cell.length_b   1.000
_cell.length_c   1.000
_cell.angle_alpha   90.00
_cell.angle_beta   90.00
_cell.angle_gamma   90.00
#
_symmetry.space_group_name_H-M   'P 1'
#
loop_
_entity.id
_entity.type
_entity.pdbx_description
1 polymer ?
#
loop_
_entity_poly.entity_id
_entity_poly.type
_entity_poly.pdbx_seq_one_letter_code
_entity_poly.pdbx_strand_id
1 'polypeptide(L)'
;MKRTMNLMAICLPLLMASKGQLQAATTPAPAMHTAIIVADWTKSATGTWAGMKDGVTYWYKLDKKAGLWWSTDGKKWAEVKDGAWADKDGKWLKIHDKKLVWSTDGKAWSEVPEWKWEGADGKWYKFDSHWTLWVNG
;
A
#
# COMPACT_ATOMS: atom_id res chain seq x y z
N MET A 1 77.81 5.28 -16.67
CA MET A 1 79.02 5.79 -15.96
C MET A 1 78.63 6.99 -15.11
N LYS A 2 79.48 7.33 -14.15
CA LYS A 2 79.24 8.05 -12.88
C LYS A 2 78.99 9.57 -12.98
N ARG A 3 78.22 10.07 -12.00
CA ARG A 3 78.24 11.40 -11.31
C ARG A 3 77.65 12.57 -12.14
N THR A 4 76.87 13.51 -11.59
CA THR A 4 77.11 14.33 -10.37
C THR A 4 75.82 14.94 -9.82
N MET A 5 75.74 15.04 -8.49
CA MET A 5 74.89 15.97 -7.72
C MET A 5 75.27 17.42 -8.01
N ASN A 6 74.29 18.33 -7.98
CA ASN A 6 74.50 19.71 -7.53
C ASN A 6 73.33 20.16 -6.66
N LEU A 7 73.69 20.53 -5.43
CA LEU A 7 72.90 21.26 -4.45
C LEU A 7 72.73 22.72 -4.92
N MET A 8 71.54 23.28 -4.80
CA MET A 8 71.40 24.68 -4.38
C MET A 8 70.12 24.84 -3.57
N ALA A 9 70.31 25.22 -2.31
CA ALA A 9 69.30 25.68 -1.38
C ALA A 9 69.04 27.17 -1.63
N ILE A 10 67.79 27.61 -1.74
CA ILE A 10 67.40 29.01 -1.57
C ILE A 10 66.07 29.11 -0.81
N CYS A 11 66.10 30.06 0.14
CA CYS A 11 65.15 30.44 1.19
C CYS A 11 63.65 30.51 0.90
N LEU A 12 62.90 30.02 1.90
CA LEU A 12 61.67 30.50 2.54
C LEU A 12 61.18 31.94 2.21
N PRO A 13 59.85 32.20 2.28
CA PRO A 13 59.18 32.31 3.58
C PRO A 13 57.83 31.59 3.74
N LEU A 14 57.64 31.19 5.01
CA LEU A 14 56.41 30.79 5.69
C LEU A 14 55.16 31.55 5.19
N LEU A 15 54.18 30.80 4.70
CA LEU A 15 52.78 31.21 4.74
C LEU A 15 52.05 30.31 5.74
N MET A 16 51.89 30.82 6.96
CA MET A 16 50.98 30.28 7.95
C MET A 16 49.54 30.56 7.49
N ALA A 17 48.96 29.65 6.72
CA ALA A 17 47.52 29.63 6.50
C ALA A 17 46.88 28.86 7.67
N SER A 18 46.37 29.60 8.66
CA SER A 18 45.53 29.05 9.71
C SER A 18 44.27 28.45 9.07
N LYS A 19 44.13 27.13 9.15
CA LYS A 19 42.87 26.46 8.85
C LYS A 19 41.89 26.78 9.96
N GLY A 20 41.13 27.86 9.79
CA GLY A 20 39.90 28.09 10.54
C GLY A 20 38.89 27.02 10.17
N GLN A 21 38.87 25.93 10.94
CA GLN A 21 37.84 24.90 10.81
C GLN A 21 36.57 25.46 11.45
N LEU A 22 35.72 26.09 10.63
CA LEU A 22 34.35 26.42 11.01
C LEU A 22 33.59 25.10 11.16
N GLN A 23 33.51 24.61 12.40
CA GLN A 23 32.65 23.51 12.76
C GLN A 23 31.22 24.04 12.80
N ALA A 24 30.50 23.91 11.69
CA ALA A 24 29.05 24.07 11.69
C ALA A 24 28.50 22.98 12.62
N ALA A 25 28.00 23.40 13.79
CA ALA A 25 27.22 22.53 14.65
C ALA A 25 25.90 22.23 13.93
N THR A 26 25.85 21.18 13.13
CA THR A 26 24.59 20.56 12.74
C THR A 26 24.01 19.92 13.99
N THR A 27 23.14 20.65 14.68
CA THR A 27 22.12 20.02 15.50
C THR A 27 21.36 19.04 14.60
N PRO A 28 21.35 17.73 14.89
CA PRO A 28 20.46 16.83 14.17
C PRO A 28 19.04 17.32 14.46
N ALA A 29 18.34 17.76 13.41
CA ALA A 29 16.90 17.95 13.50
C ALA A 29 16.31 16.65 14.07
N PRO A 30 15.39 16.71 15.04
CA PRO A 30 14.74 15.50 15.51
C PRO A 30 14.15 14.81 14.28
N ALA A 31 14.61 13.60 14.00
CA ALA A 31 14.03 12.78 12.97
C ALA A 31 12.55 12.69 13.32
N MET A 32 11.69 13.38 12.56
CA MET A 32 10.27 13.18 12.63
C MET A 32 10.06 11.72 12.23
N HIS A 33 9.96 10.86 13.24
CA HIS A 33 9.42 9.54 13.06
C HIS A 33 7.98 9.79 12.65
N THR A 34 7.74 9.81 11.34
CA THR A 34 6.40 9.61 10.81
C THR A 34 5.99 8.26 11.36
N ALA A 35 5.23 8.26 12.44
CA ALA A 35 4.55 7.07 12.90
C ALA A 35 3.61 6.71 11.76
N ILE A 36 4.04 5.75 10.93
CA ILE A 36 3.12 5.05 10.06
C ILE A 36 2.18 4.38 11.07
N ILE A 37 1.00 4.97 11.24
CA ILE A 37 -0.10 4.26 11.87
C ILE A 37 -0.41 3.15 10.87
N VAL A 38 0.28 2.02 11.01
CA VAL A 38 -0.13 0.78 10.37
C VAL A 38 -1.42 0.45 11.10
N ALA A 39 -2.55 0.84 10.52
CA ALA A 39 -3.84 0.41 11.04
C ALA A 39 -3.78 -1.12 11.08
N ASP A 40 -4.05 -1.73 12.22
CA ASP A 40 -4.12 -3.18 12.30
C ASP A 40 -5.40 -3.65 11.58
N TRP A 41 -5.36 -4.88 11.05
CA TRP A 41 -6.56 -5.50 10.52
C TRP A 41 -7.58 -5.73 11.64
N THR A 42 -8.76 -5.16 11.48
CA THR A 42 -9.88 -5.35 12.41
C THR A 42 -11.02 -6.10 11.74
N LYS A 43 -11.73 -6.95 12.49
CA LYS A 43 -12.91 -7.64 11.96
C LYS A 43 -13.99 -6.61 11.67
N SER A 44 -14.55 -6.63 10.47
CA SER A 44 -15.65 -5.72 10.11
C SER A 44 -16.87 -6.00 10.97
N ALA A 45 -17.39 -4.98 11.64
CA ALA A 45 -18.58 -5.10 12.49
C ALA A 45 -19.84 -5.41 11.68
N THR A 46 -19.93 -4.90 10.45
CA THR A 46 -21.09 -5.04 9.58
C THR A 46 -20.92 -6.16 8.55
N GLY A 47 -19.68 -6.59 8.28
CA GLY A 47 -19.39 -7.49 7.17
C GLY A 47 -19.66 -6.86 5.80
N THR A 48 -19.73 -5.52 5.74
CA THR A 48 -19.99 -4.78 4.50
C THR A 48 -18.72 -4.11 3.98
N TRP A 49 -18.52 -4.08 2.67
CA TRP A 49 -17.42 -3.36 2.02
C TRP A 49 -17.92 -2.52 0.85
N ALA A 50 -17.12 -1.52 0.47
CA ALA A 50 -17.43 -0.66 -0.68
C ALA A 50 -16.80 -1.22 -1.96
N GLY A 51 -17.56 -1.17 -3.07
CA GLY A 51 -17.06 -1.36 -4.42
C GLY A 51 -17.60 -0.27 -5.36
N MET A 52 -16.97 -0.07 -6.52
CA MET A 52 -17.35 0.99 -7.46
C MET A 52 -17.75 0.42 -8.80
N LYS A 53 -18.96 0.72 -9.24
CA LYS A 53 -19.45 0.33 -10.57
C LYS A 53 -20.10 1.53 -11.24
N ASP A 54 -19.71 1.81 -12.47
CA ASP A 54 -20.26 2.92 -13.27
C ASP A 54 -20.16 4.30 -12.55
N GLY A 55 -19.09 4.51 -11.77
CA GLY A 55 -18.88 5.74 -10.99
C GLY A 55 -19.76 5.88 -9.73
N VAL A 56 -20.53 4.84 -9.39
CA VAL A 56 -21.37 4.78 -8.20
C VAL A 56 -20.76 3.81 -7.19
N THR A 57 -20.68 4.23 -5.93
CA THR A 57 -20.29 3.35 -4.83
C THR A 57 -21.46 2.48 -4.42
N TYR A 58 -21.22 1.17 -4.40
CA TYR A 58 -22.14 0.15 -3.91
C TYR A 58 -21.57 -0.48 -2.65
N TRP A 59 -22.44 -0.79 -1.69
CA TRP A 59 -22.12 -1.59 -0.52
C TRP A 59 -22.39 -3.05 -0.80
N TYR A 60 -21.43 -3.91 -0.50
CA TYR A 60 -21.53 -5.35 -0.68
C TYR A 60 -21.46 -6.08 0.65
N LYS A 61 -22.08 -7.27 0.72
CA LYS A 61 -21.94 -8.22 1.83
C LYS A 61 -22.10 -9.65 1.35
N LEU A 62 -21.58 -10.60 2.13
CA LEU A 62 -21.88 -12.03 1.96
C LEU A 62 -22.98 -12.47 2.93
N ASP A 63 -23.81 -13.41 2.49
CA ASP A 63 -24.67 -14.19 3.38
C ASP A 63 -23.98 -15.48 3.87
N LYS A 64 -24.68 -16.28 4.69
CA LYS A 64 -24.16 -17.54 5.26
C LYS A 64 -23.81 -18.61 4.22
N LYS A 65 -24.31 -18.49 2.99
CA LYS A 65 -24.05 -19.40 1.87
C LYS A 65 -23.04 -18.83 0.88
N ALA A 66 -22.33 -17.75 1.25
CA ALA A 66 -21.46 -16.98 0.36
C ALA A 66 -22.19 -16.37 -0.85
N GLY A 67 -23.51 -16.16 -0.74
CA GLY A 67 -24.27 -15.35 -1.69
C GLY A 67 -23.89 -13.89 -1.56
N LEU A 68 -23.66 -13.21 -2.69
CA LEU A 68 -23.26 -11.81 -2.73
C LEU A 68 -24.49 -10.90 -2.83
N TRP A 69 -24.55 -9.90 -1.97
CA TRP A 69 -25.63 -8.92 -1.91
C TRP A 69 -25.07 -7.52 -2.07
N TRP A 70 -25.80 -6.64 -2.75
CA TRP A 70 -25.45 -5.23 -2.93
C TRP A 70 -26.52 -4.30 -2.38
N SER A 71 -26.13 -3.07 -2.08
CA SER A 71 -27.00 -1.99 -1.63
C SER A 71 -26.43 -0.64 -2.05
N THR A 72 -27.30 0.32 -2.42
CA THR A 72 -26.92 1.72 -2.65
C THR A 72 -27.11 2.59 -1.42
N ASP A 73 -27.93 2.17 -0.46
CA ASP A 73 -28.26 2.92 0.77
C ASP A 73 -27.72 2.24 2.05
N GLY A 74 -27.08 1.08 1.93
CA GLY A 74 -26.62 0.24 3.04
C GLY A 74 -27.76 -0.43 3.83
N LYS A 75 -29.02 -0.23 3.44
CA LYS A 75 -30.22 -0.64 4.19
C LYS A 75 -31.04 -1.67 3.41
N LYS A 76 -31.30 -1.42 2.12
CA LYS A 76 -32.01 -2.32 1.22
C LYS A 76 -31.01 -3.10 0.40
N TRP A 77 -31.13 -4.42 0.44
CA TRP A 77 -30.16 -5.33 -0.16
C TRP A 77 -30.83 -6.12 -1.29
N ALA A 78 -30.11 -6.27 -2.39
CA ALA A 78 -30.48 -7.10 -3.52
C ALA A 78 -29.35 -8.08 -3.83
N GLU A 79 -29.70 -9.27 -4.32
CA GLU A 79 -28.70 -10.27 -4.71
C GLU A 79 -27.95 -9.82 -5.97
N VAL A 80 -26.64 -10.05 -6.01
CA VAL A 80 -25.81 -9.87 -7.20
C VAL A 80 -25.83 -11.17 -7.99
N LYS A 81 -26.62 -11.23 -9.07
CA LYS A 81 -26.80 -12.45 -9.87
C LYS A 81 -25.49 -13.02 -10.44
N ASP A 82 -24.58 -12.14 -10.83
CA ASP A 82 -23.28 -12.54 -11.41
C ASP A 82 -22.23 -12.88 -10.34
N GLY A 83 -22.55 -12.65 -9.05
CA GLY A 83 -21.67 -12.92 -7.92
C GLY A 83 -20.37 -12.11 -7.91
N ALA A 84 -20.28 -11.05 -8.72
CA ALA A 84 -19.07 -10.25 -8.89
C ALA A 84 -19.24 -8.79 -8.42
N TRP A 85 -18.19 -8.24 -7.83
CA TRP A 85 -18.09 -6.83 -7.43
C TRP A 85 -16.79 -6.23 -7.94
N ALA A 86 -16.69 -4.90 -7.96
CA ALA A 86 -15.48 -4.22 -8.42
C ALA A 86 -14.61 -3.73 -7.24
N ASP A 87 -13.28 -3.81 -7.39
CA ASP A 87 -12.32 -3.11 -6.53
C ASP A 87 -12.22 -1.61 -6.88
N LYS A 88 -11.30 -0.91 -6.21
CA LYS A 88 -10.96 0.49 -6.47
C LYS A 88 -10.58 0.76 -7.93
N ASP A 89 -9.90 -0.18 -8.58
CA ASP A 89 -9.38 -0.05 -9.95
C ASP A 89 -10.39 -0.52 -11.02
N GLY A 90 -11.59 -0.96 -10.60
CA GLY A 90 -12.60 -1.50 -11.50
C GLY A 90 -12.34 -2.95 -11.94
N LYS A 91 -11.40 -3.67 -11.31
CA LYS A 91 -11.24 -5.11 -11.53
C LYS A 91 -12.42 -5.84 -10.89
N TRP A 92 -12.93 -6.85 -11.56
CA TRP A 92 -14.01 -7.69 -11.05
C TRP A 92 -13.45 -8.73 -10.10
N LEU A 93 -14.04 -8.86 -8.92
CA LEU A 93 -13.78 -9.89 -7.93
C LEU A 93 -15.00 -10.76 -7.78
N LYS A 94 -14.82 -12.07 -7.56
CA LYS A 94 -15.91 -12.98 -7.19
C LYS A 94 -15.39 -14.16 -6.38
N ILE A 95 -16.30 -14.84 -5.72
CA ILE A 95 -16.02 -16.13 -5.07
C ILE A 95 -16.25 -17.23 -6.11
N HIS A 96 -15.21 -18.01 -6.39
CA HIS A 96 -15.29 -19.15 -7.30
C HIS A 96 -14.45 -20.29 -6.73
N ASP A 97 -15.03 -21.50 -6.67
CA ASP A 97 -14.37 -22.70 -6.12
C ASP A 97 -13.69 -22.46 -4.75
N LYS A 98 -14.43 -21.83 -3.84
CA LYS A 98 -13.96 -21.46 -2.48
C LYS A 98 -12.72 -20.55 -2.46
N LYS A 99 -12.43 -19.85 -3.55
CA LYS A 99 -11.35 -18.87 -3.65
C LYS A 99 -11.88 -17.51 -4.03
N LEU A 100 -11.19 -16.47 -3.58
CA LEU A 100 -11.39 -15.14 -4.10
C LEU A 100 -10.59 -15.00 -5.40
N VAL A 101 -11.26 -14.72 -6.50
CA VAL A 101 -10.63 -14.53 -7.82
C VAL A 101 -10.95 -13.15 -8.36
N TRP A 102 -10.04 -12.62 -9.17
CA TRP A 102 -10.19 -11.34 -9.87
C TRP A 102 -10.04 -11.49 -11.39
N SER A 103 -10.58 -10.52 -12.12
CA SER A 103 -10.53 -10.43 -13.58
C SER A 103 -10.59 -8.98 -14.04
N THR A 104 -9.88 -8.65 -15.13
CA THR A 104 -9.97 -7.35 -15.82
C THR A 104 -10.90 -7.39 -17.04
N ASP A 105 -11.22 -8.57 -17.54
CA ASP A 105 -12.01 -8.77 -18.77
C ASP A 105 -13.32 -9.55 -18.54
N GLY A 106 -13.55 -10.03 -17.32
CA GLY A 106 -14.68 -10.89 -16.95
C GLY A 106 -14.57 -12.33 -17.46
N LYS A 107 -13.53 -12.67 -18.22
CA LYS A 107 -13.35 -13.96 -18.92
C LYS A 107 -12.24 -14.79 -18.28
N ALA A 108 -11.07 -14.20 -18.09
CA ALA A 108 -9.93 -14.83 -17.43
C ALA A 108 -9.90 -14.44 -15.95
N TRP A 109 -9.80 -15.44 -15.07
CA TRP A 109 -9.86 -15.25 -13.62
C TRP A 109 -8.58 -15.76 -12.97
N SER A 110 -8.03 -14.98 -12.05
CA SER A 110 -6.83 -15.32 -11.27
C SER A 110 -7.12 -15.20 -9.78
N GLU A 111 -6.47 -16.01 -8.95
CA GLU A 111 -6.64 -15.90 -7.50
C GLU A 111 -6.14 -14.54 -7.00
N VAL A 112 -6.89 -13.94 -6.07
CA VAL A 112 -6.48 -12.70 -5.39
C VAL A 112 -5.44 -13.04 -4.33
N PRO A 113 -4.22 -12.46 -4.39
CA PRO A 113 -3.19 -12.72 -3.40
C PRO A 113 -3.68 -12.41 -1.97
N GLU A 114 -3.51 -13.40 -1.07
CA GLU A 114 -3.92 -13.32 0.34
C GLU A 114 -5.39 -12.93 0.57
N TRP A 115 -6.21 -13.04 -0.48
CA TRP A 115 -7.61 -12.60 -0.52
C TRP A 115 -7.81 -11.15 -0.06
N LYS A 116 -6.84 -10.28 -0.38
CA LYS A 116 -6.84 -8.84 -0.06
C LYS A 116 -7.17 -7.99 -1.28
N TRP A 117 -7.99 -6.96 -1.10
CA TRP A 117 -8.26 -5.97 -2.14
C TRP A 117 -8.54 -4.60 -1.53
N GLU A 118 -8.31 -3.54 -2.31
CA GLU A 118 -8.70 -2.18 -1.92
C GLU A 118 -10.11 -1.90 -2.43
N GLY A 119 -11.00 -1.48 -1.54
CA GLY A 119 -12.36 -1.09 -1.92
C GLY A 119 -12.42 0.32 -2.48
N ALA A 120 -13.59 0.68 -2.98
CA ALA A 120 -13.83 2.01 -3.56
C ALA A 120 -13.67 3.17 -2.54
N ASP A 121 -13.76 2.88 -1.25
CA ASP A 121 -13.58 3.86 -0.17
C ASP A 121 -12.11 4.01 0.26
N GLY A 122 -11.17 3.39 -0.46
CA GLY A 122 -9.73 3.46 -0.16
C GLY A 122 -9.27 2.59 1.00
N LYS A 123 -10.18 1.84 1.61
CA LYS A 123 -9.84 0.88 2.67
C LYS A 123 -9.44 -0.44 2.05
N TRP A 124 -8.51 -1.11 2.73
CA TRP A 124 -8.15 -2.47 2.44
C TRP A 124 -9.12 -3.43 3.12
N TYR A 125 -9.56 -4.42 2.36
CA TYR A 125 -10.41 -5.51 2.81
C TYR A 125 -9.70 -6.83 2.60
N LYS A 126 -10.04 -7.81 3.43
CA LYS A 126 -9.66 -9.20 3.18
C LYS A 126 -10.70 -10.17 3.71
N PHE A 127 -10.74 -11.35 3.11
CA PHE A 127 -11.44 -12.50 3.68
C PHE A 127 -10.45 -13.44 4.37
N ASP A 128 -10.85 -14.02 5.49
CA ASP A 128 -10.18 -15.21 6.03
C ASP A 128 -10.77 -16.51 5.47
N SER A 129 -10.25 -17.66 5.92
CA SER A 129 -10.71 -18.98 5.50
C SER A 129 -12.17 -19.29 5.83
N HIS A 130 -12.81 -18.48 6.68
CA HIS A 130 -14.22 -18.59 7.05
C HIS A 130 -15.10 -17.54 6.37
N TRP A 131 -14.58 -16.82 5.37
CA TRP A 131 -15.26 -15.70 4.71
C TRP A 131 -15.62 -14.55 5.65
N THR A 132 -14.91 -14.42 6.77
CA THR A 132 -15.04 -13.24 7.64
C THR A 132 -14.36 -12.07 6.97
N LEU A 133 -15.06 -10.94 6.88
CA LEU A 133 -14.49 -9.71 6.37
C LEU A 133 -13.64 -9.02 7.45
N TRP A 134 -12.41 -8.67 7.09
CA TRP A 134 -11.53 -7.81 7.86
C TRP A 134 -11.26 -6.53 7.07
N VAL A 135 -11.05 -5.43 7.79
CA VAL A 135 -10.82 -4.10 7.25
C VAL A 135 -9.57 -3.46 7.85
N ASN A 136 -8.86 -2.70 7.04
CA ASN A 136 -7.67 -1.95 7.37
C ASN A 136 -7.70 -0.64 6.58
N GLY A 137 -7.64 0.50 7.26
CA GLY A 137 -7.70 1.81 6.61
C GLY A 137 -8.10 2.91 7.57
#